data_AF-A0A1C5XAX8-F1
#
_entry.id   AF-A0A1C5XAX8-F1
#
_cell.length_a   1.000
_cell.length_b   1.000
_cell.length_c   1.000
_cell.angle_alpha   90.00
_cell.angle_beta   90.00
_cell.angle_gamma   90.00
#
_symmetry.space_group_name_H-M   'P 1'
#
loop_
_entity.id
_entity.type
_entity.pdbx_description
1 polymer ?
#
loop_
_entity_poly.entity_id
_entity_poly.type
_entity_poly.pdbx_seq_one_letter_code
_entity_poly.pdbx_strand_id
1 'polypeptide(L)'
;MAKDIRECLLEQARKFHQWQEITYPGKTAEEIGGAWEVDYPYWNDTYSAFCHVLTQTDAETADSVLLDEMVYLIARANEAEGFIQETTFHPKWFECLCRRAAASNESEAKWQFAAYLPECSCSQKVRDIIMDFAKDPNEYVSRRALLAMPALRPDCVEQFAPLFWERNCYSPELQEYQRIAVLISLDAIHSDLLPQYLERAKQDGRSYLLEHAKRIEGGLAMNEKLSRPQFNQMETTEKQALMERLAARYTMTFLGLHTFDRWGQSCTTGIFEKDGREFVFVPGDTITLGWEQFAVGLNQESREELEYLFQEWEMEPQNPEEMVRESMAPVRQAAIGPMLVGRELEELCWEPVKIDDPRLTAHPDWLEKFRDFAWSDLDSLTLHQSARIERTEDGFQTWIYSRTDYDALLAGLEQQGLSLPTADEWAYLCGGGCRTLFPWGDGMDYSMHLHHFESPEDEDKPFDMEEPNFFGLSIAYDPYMREVVQADRLTTCGGDGGRSICGGLGIFLGFLPCSPHCKPEVQEDKELNGDYDFYRPIIRVEFDG
;
A
#
# COMPACT_ATOMS: atom_id res chain seq x y z
N MET A 1 43.73 23.76 7.49
CA MET A 1 43.87 22.45 6.83
C MET A 1 42.85 21.55 7.47
N ALA A 2 41.78 21.20 6.77
CA ALA A 2 40.83 20.21 7.27
C ALA A 2 41.62 18.92 7.52
N LYS A 3 41.51 18.36 8.73
CA LYS A 3 41.97 16.99 8.98
C LYS A 3 41.30 16.09 7.95
N ASP A 4 42.05 15.14 7.41
CA ASP A 4 41.47 14.06 6.63
C ASP A 4 40.30 13.45 7.44
N ILE A 5 39.10 13.42 6.83
CA ILE A 5 37.83 13.05 7.47
C ILE A 5 37.95 11.66 8.10
N ARG A 6 38.66 10.75 7.42
CA ARG A 6 39.03 9.44 7.91
C ARG A 6 39.83 9.52 9.22
N GLU A 7 40.91 10.31 9.23
CA GLU A 7 41.75 10.46 10.42
C GLU A 7 40.99 11.10 11.60
N CYS A 8 40.01 11.95 11.32
CA CYS A 8 39.15 12.53 12.34
C CYS A 8 38.35 11.43 13.07
N LEU A 9 37.69 10.52 12.32
CA LEU A 9 36.94 9.42 12.92
C LEU A 9 37.87 8.47 13.69
N LEU A 10 39.02 8.11 13.12
CA LEU A 10 39.98 7.22 13.78
C LEU A 10 40.56 7.82 15.07
N GLU A 11 40.70 9.14 15.15
CA GLU A 11 41.08 9.80 16.40
C GLU A 11 39.97 9.72 17.44
N GLN A 12 38.71 9.93 17.05
CA GLN A 12 37.58 9.80 17.96
C GLN A 12 37.42 8.36 18.47
N ALA A 13 37.52 7.37 17.58
CA ALA A 13 37.51 5.96 17.96
C ALA A 13 38.63 5.64 18.98
N ARG A 14 39.87 6.12 18.73
CA ARG A 14 40.99 5.96 19.68
C ARG A 14 40.72 6.59 21.04
N LYS A 15 40.12 7.79 21.09
CA LYS A 15 39.74 8.44 22.36
C LYS A 15 38.68 7.63 23.09
N PHE A 16 37.73 7.05 22.36
CA PHE A 16 36.69 6.21 22.93
C PHE A 16 37.27 4.91 23.51
N HIS A 17 38.16 4.22 22.78
CA HIS A 17 38.92 3.06 23.31
C HIS A 17 39.68 3.40 24.60
N GLN A 18 40.44 4.51 24.61
CA GLN A 18 41.18 4.94 25.80
C GLN A 18 40.26 5.24 26.98
N TRP A 19 39.14 5.91 26.73
CA TRP A 19 38.16 6.20 27.76
C TRP A 19 37.55 4.93 28.33
N GLN A 20 37.24 3.95 27.49
CA GLN A 20 36.73 2.65 27.92
C GLN A 20 37.74 1.91 28.81
N GLU A 21 39.01 1.83 28.40
CA GLU A 21 40.06 1.19 29.19
C GLU A 21 40.27 1.84 30.56
N ILE A 22 40.18 3.17 30.63
CA ILE A 22 40.35 3.94 31.87
C ILE A 22 39.14 3.78 32.79
N THR A 23 37.93 3.86 32.23
CA THR A 23 36.69 3.90 33.01
C THR A 23 36.26 2.51 33.46
N TYR A 24 36.51 1.51 32.62
CA TYR A 24 36.08 0.14 32.81
C TYR A 24 37.23 -0.87 32.60
N PRO A 25 38.28 -0.82 33.44
CA PRO A 25 39.48 -1.60 33.21
C PRO A 25 39.21 -3.11 33.31
N GLY A 26 39.54 -3.84 32.24
CA GLY A 26 39.46 -5.30 32.19
C GLY A 26 38.03 -5.86 32.16
N LYS A 27 37.03 -5.01 31.98
CA LYS A 27 35.63 -5.42 31.82
C LYS A 27 35.26 -5.51 30.34
N THR A 28 34.52 -6.55 30.00
CA THR A 28 33.94 -6.79 28.67
C THR A 28 32.63 -6.02 28.50
N ALA A 29 32.19 -5.86 27.25
CA ALA A 29 30.91 -5.22 26.97
C ALA A 29 29.71 -5.97 27.58
N GLU A 30 29.79 -7.30 27.64
CA GLU A 30 28.80 -8.16 28.29
C GLU A 30 28.68 -7.89 29.80
N GLU A 31 29.77 -7.49 30.46
CA GLU A 31 29.79 -7.21 31.91
C GLU A 31 29.26 -5.82 32.29
N ILE A 32 29.15 -4.90 31.32
CA ILE A 32 28.80 -3.49 31.57
C ILE A 32 27.39 -3.17 31.10
N GLY A 33 26.83 -3.95 30.17
CA GLY A 33 25.43 -3.79 29.75
C GLY A 33 25.18 -2.68 28.73
N GLY A 34 26.21 -2.07 28.14
CA GLY A 34 26.11 -1.46 26.81
C GLY A 34 25.78 0.03 26.69
N ALA A 35 25.42 0.74 27.77
CA ALA A 35 25.01 2.16 27.70
C ALA A 35 26.17 3.18 27.49
N TRP A 36 27.11 2.89 26.58
CA TRP A 36 28.36 3.63 26.43
C TRP A 36 28.16 5.08 25.98
N GLU A 37 27.13 5.31 25.17
CA GLU A 37 26.73 6.62 24.64
C GLU A 37 26.28 7.61 25.71
N VAL A 38 25.76 7.12 26.84
CA VAL A 38 25.33 7.95 27.97
C VAL A 38 26.54 8.41 28.78
N ASP A 39 27.54 7.54 28.91
CA ASP A 39 28.68 7.76 29.81
C ASP A 39 29.86 8.47 29.13
N TYR A 40 30.01 8.35 27.80
CA TYR A 40 31.14 8.94 27.08
C TYR A 40 30.92 10.44 26.74
N PRO A 41 31.69 11.38 27.31
CA PRO A 41 31.43 12.82 27.14
C PRO A 41 31.60 13.35 25.71
N TYR A 42 32.31 12.62 24.84
CA TYR A 42 32.60 13.02 23.46
C TYR A 42 31.88 12.15 22.43
N TRP A 43 30.76 11.53 22.83
CA TRP A 43 29.98 10.66 21.94
C TRP A 43 29.45 11.42 20.72
N ASN A 44 28.93 12.64 20.91
CA ASN A 44 28.44 13.48 19.81
C ASN A 44 29.55 13.88 18.81
N ASP A 45 30.79 14.08 19.27
CA ASP A 45 31.92 14.34 18.38
C ASP A 45 32.26 13.10 17.54
N THR A 46 32.15 11.92 18.14
CA THR A 46 32.35 10.62 17.48
C THR A 46 31.27 10.36 16.44
N TYR A 47 30.00 10.59 16.82
CA TYR A 47 28.85 10.51 15.91
C TYR A 47 29.00 11.47 14.73
N SER A 48 29.31 12.74 14.99
CA SER A 48 29.51 13.74 13.93
C SER A 48 30.64 13.35 12.98
N ALA A 49 31.75 12.81 13.48
CA ALA A 49 32.86 12.34 12.65
C ALA A 49 32.45 11.15 11.78
N PHE A 50 31.61 10.26 12.29
CA PHE A 50 31.09 9.11 11.57
C PHE A 50 30.13 9.53 10.44
N CYS A 51 29.18 10.43 10.71
CA CYS A 51 28.30 11.01 9.69
C CYS A 51 29.10 11.68 8.57
N HIS A 52 30.19 12.40 8.91
CA HIS A 52 31.06 12.99 7.89
C HIS A 52 31.74 11.94 7.00
N VAL A 53 32.14 10.77 7.54
CA VAL A 53 32.66 9.66 6.73
C VAL A 53 31.57 9.17 5.78
N LEU A 54 30.37 8.88 6.27
CA LEU A 54 29.25 8.39 5.45
C LEU A 54 28.87 9.34 4.31
N THR A 55 28.91 10.65 4.57
CA THR A 55 28.44 11.68 3.63
C THR A 55 29.51 12.19 2.67
N GLN A 56 30.79 12.18 3.07
CA GLN A 56 31.87 12.87 2.33
C GLN A 56 32.97 11.93 1.81
N THR A 57 32.88 10.63 2.08
CA THR A 57 33.86 9.64 1.59
C THR A 57 33.18 8.49 0.87
N ASP A 58 33.92 7.88 -0.07
CA ASP A 58 33.43 6.76 -0.87
C ASP A 58 33.69 5.43 -0.14
N ALA A 59 32.62 4.68 0.12
CA ALA A 59 32.65 3.38 0.78
C ALA A 59 33.60 2.38 0.09
N GLU A 60 33.72 2.46 -1.24
CA GLU A 60 34.57 1.54 -2.02
C GLU A 60 36.08 1.79 -1.80
N THR A 61 36.43 2.96 -1.26
CA THR A 61 37.81 3.35 -0.97
C THR A 61 38.21 3.13 0.49
N ALA A 62 37.26 2.71 1.34
CA ALA A 62 37.49 2.49 2.76
C ALA A 62 38.46 1.32 3.00
N ASP A 63 39.50 1.57 3.79
CA ASP A 63 40.41 0.51 4.22
C ASP A 63 39.85 -0.30 5.40
N SER A 64 40.45 -1.46 5.64
CA SER A 64 40.03 -2.38 6.71
C SER A 64 40.03 -1.74 8.10
N VAL A 65 40.97 -0.84 8.39
CA VAL A 65 41.06 -0.15 9.69
C VAL A 65 39.84 0.74 9.90
N LEU A 66 39.47 1.54 8.89
CA LEU A 66 38.30 2.39 8.97
C LEU A 66 37.01 1.55 9.15
N LEU A 67 36.87 0.49 8.37
CA LEU A 67 35.69 -0.39 8.45
C LEU A 67 35.58 -1.09 9.81
N ASP A 68 36.70 -1.51 10.40
CA ASP A 68 36.74 -2.13 11.73
C ASP A 68 36.30 -1.17 12.82
N GLU A 69 36.83 0.07 12.81
CA GLU A 69 36.45 1.06 13.80
C GLU A 69 34.98 1.50 13.65
N MET A 70 34.47 1.58 12.41
CA MET A 70 33.06 1.87 12.18
C MET A 70 32.14 0.76 12.69
N VAL A 71 32.46 -0.51 12.40
CA VAL A 71 31.72 -1.67 12.95
C VAL A 71 31.81 -1.69 14.47
N TYR A 72 32.97 -1.37 15.04
CA TYR A 72 33.15 -1.27 16.48
C TYR A 72 32.28 -0.18 17.11
N LEU A 73 32.22 1.02 16.52
CA LEU A 73 31.37 2.10 17.02
C LEU A 73 29.88 1.74 16.95
N ILE A 74 29.42 1.11 15.86
CA ILE A 74 28.06 0.56 15.77
C ILE A 74 27.82 -0.45 16.91
N ALA A 75 28.74 -1.39 17.10
CA ALA A 75 28.63 -2.41 18.14
C ALA A 75 28.55 -1.84 19.57
N ARG A 76 28.98 -0.59 19.80
CA ARG A 76 28.95 0.06 21.11
C ARG A 76 27.80 1.07 21.23
N ALA A 77 27.10 1.36 20.15
CA ALA A 77 25.89 2.17 20.14
C ALA A 77 24.63 1.28 20.23
N ASN A 78 24.63 0.31 21.15
CA ASN A 78 23.65 -0.77 21.16
C ASN A 78 22.35 -0.45 21.93
N GLU A 79 22.25 0.73 22.56
CA GLU A 79 21.04 1.21 23.23
C GLU A 79 20.32 2.29 22.41
N ALA A 80 21.03 3.29 21.87
CA ALA A 80 20.44 4.37 21.06
C ALA A 80 20.46 4.06 19.56
N GLU A 81 21.28 3.12 19.10
CA GLU A 81 21.30 2.62 17.71
C GLU A 81 21.57 3.71 16.64
N GLY A 82 22.02 4.91 17.04
CA GLY A 82 22.11 6.06 16.14
C GLY A 82 23.07 5.86 14.96
N PHE A 83 24.19 5.16 15.17
CA PHE A 83 25.16 4.91 14.10
C PHE A 83 24.60 3.98 13.02
N ILE A 84 23.86 2.93 13.39
CA ILE A 84 23.26 2.01 12.42
C ILE A 84 22.10 2.69 11.68
N GLN A 85 21.28 3.46 12.40
CA GLN A 85 20.20 4.26 11.82
C GLN A 85 20.71 5.26 10.79
N GLU A 86 21.77 6.02 11.10
CA GLU A 86 22.36 6.91 10.11
C GLU A 86 22.88 6.14 8.88
N THR A 87 23.46 4.96 9.11
CA THR A 87 24.04 4.15 8.02
C THR A 87 22.98 3.67 7.02
N THR A 88 21.71 3.49 7.40
CA THR A 88 20.65 3.04 6.47
C THR A 88 20.37 4.04 5.34
N PHE A 89 20.60 5.34 5.57
CA PHE A 89 20.50 6.39 4.56
C PHE A 89 21.65 6.38 3.54
N HIS A 90 22.67 5.54 3.75
CA HIS A 90 23.84 5.41 2.90
C HIS A 90 24.03 3.97 2.39
N PRO A 91 23.26 3.51 1.38
CA PRO A 91 23.22 2.10 0.98
C PRO A 91 24.58 1.47 0.69
N LYS A 92 25.48 2.18 -0.01
CA LYS A 92 26.84 1.67 -0.28
C LYS A 92 27.66 1.42 0.99
N TRP A 93 27.56 2.33 1.97
CA TRP A 93 28.23 2.18 3.26
C TRP A 93 27.59 1.07 4.08
N PHE A 94 26.26 1.00 4.12
CA PHE A 94 25.54 -0.08 4.78
C PHE A 94 25.98 -1.45 4.24
N GLU A 95 26.04 -1.61 2.92
CA GLU A 95 26.48 -2.86 2.30
C GLU A 95 27.93 -3.24 2.68
N CYS A 96 28.85 -2.27 2.68
CA CYS A 96 30.25 -2.53 3.02
C CYS A 96 30.40 -2.92 4.49
N LEU A 97 29.75 -2.19 5.39
CA LEU A 97 29.83 -2.43 6.83
C LEU A 97 29.08 -3.69 7.24
N CYS A 98 27.94 -4.02 6.60
CA CYS A 98 27.22 -5.27 6.82
C CYS A 98 28.08 -6.50 6.48
N ARG A 99 28.76 -6.49 5.31
CA ARG A 99 29.73 -7.54 4.94
C ARG A 99 30.88 -7.62 5.94
N ARG A 100 31.37 -6.47 6.42
CA ARG A 100 32.45 -6.43 7.42
C ARG A 100 32.00 -7.02 8.75
N ALA A 101 30.82 -6.64 9.24
CA ALA A 101 30.23 -7.13 10.47
C ALA A 101 29.97 -8.65 10.41
N ALA A 102 29.45 -9.16 9.29
CA ALA A 102 29.24 -10.59 9.07
C ALA A 102 30.54 -11.41 9.17
N ALA A 103 31.67 -10.84 8.72
CA ALA A 103 32.99 -11.46 8.82
C ALA A 103 33.67 -11.25 10.21
N SER A 104 33.07 -10.48 11.11
CA SER A 104 33.64 -10.14 12.41
C SER A 104 33.13 -11.06 13.54
N ASN A 105 33.69 -10.89 14.75
CA ASN A 105 33.18 -11.52 15.98
C ASN A 105 32.30 -10.58 16.82
N GLU A 106 31.97 -9.37 16.31
CA GLU A 106 31.19 -8.37 17.04
C GLU A 106 29.69 -8.68 16.95
N SER A 107 29.18 -9.47 17.91
CA SER A 107 27.76 -9.85 17.94
C SER A 107 26.82 -8.64 18.05
N GLU A 108 27.24 -7.58 18.75
CA GLU A 108 26.47 -6.35 18.91
C GLU A 108 26.26 -5.60 17.60
N ALA A 109 27.25 -5.59 16.70
CA ALA A 109 27.06 -5.04 15.36
C ALA A 109 26.21 -5.97 14.49
N LYS A 110 26.42 -7.29 14.57
CA LYS A 110 25.69 -8.25 13.73
C LYS A 110 24.18 -8.21 13.95
N TRP A 111 23.70 -8.15 15.20
CA TRP A 111 22.25 -8.11 15.44
C TRP A 111 21.64 -6.79 14.95
N GLN A 112 22.37 -5.68 15.07
CA GLN A 112 21.95 -4.38 14.54
C GLN A 112 21.85 -4.43 13.01
N PHE A 113 22.88 -4.94 12.33
CA PHE A 113 22.81 -5.13 10.87
C PHE A 113 21.67 -6.08 10.47
N ALA A 114 21.45 -7.19 11.19
CA ALA A 114 20.33 -8.09 10.91
C ALA A 114 18.97 -7.39 11.05
N ALA A 115 18.82 -6.53 12.06
CA ALA A 115 17.59 -5.78 12.34
C ALA A 115 17.28 -4.69 11.31
N TYR A 116 18.29 -3.91 10.91
CA TYR A 116 18.14 -2.75 10.02
C TYR A 116 18.29 -3.09 8.53
N LEU A 117 18.66 -4.33 8.19
CA LEU A 117 18.79 -4.78 6.81
C LEU A 117 17.49 -4.62 5.97
N PRO A 118 16.27 -4.83 6.52
CA PRO A 118 15.02 -4.54 5.81
C PRO A 118 14.80 -3.05 5.47
N GLU A 119 15.34 -2.14 6.28
CA GLU A 119 15.12 -0.69 6.16
C GLU A 119 16.03 -0.05 5.10
N CYS A 120 17.05 -0.76 4.63
CA CYS A 120 18.01 -0.23 3.67
C CYS A 120 17.78 -0.78 2.26
N SER A 121 17.84 0.11 1.26
CA SER A 121 17.77 -0.22 -0.17
C SER A 121 19.06 -0.87 -0.69
N CYS A 122 19.41 -2.03 -0.11
CA CYS A 122 20.59 -2.82 -0.44
C CYS A 122 20.35 -3.79 -1.60
N SER A 123 21.43 -4.21 -2.25
CA SER A 123 21.43 -5.30 -3.23
C SER A 123 20.99 -6.64 -2.62
N GLN A 124 20.39 -7.50 -3.45
CA GLN A 124 19.92 -8.82 -3.03
C GLN A 124 21.04 -9.67 -2.38
N LYS A 125 22.30 -9.53 -2.85
CA LYS A 125 23.45 -10.22 -2.28
C LYS A 125 23.69 -9.87 -0.81
N VAL A 126 23.41 -8.64 -0.40
CA VAL A 126 23.54 -8.21 1.00
C VAL A 126 22.31 -8.61 1.80
N ARG A 127 21.12 -8.52 1.21
CA ARG A 127 19.89 -9.06 1.82
C ARG A 127 20.02 -10.54 2.17
N ASP A 128 20.69 -11.32 1.33
CA ASP A 128 20.93 -12.75 1.54
C ASP A 128 21.84 -13.06 2.74
N ILE A 129 22.63 -12.11 3.25
CA ILE A 129 23.45 -12.27 4.47
C ILE A 129 22.57 -12.57 5.69
N ILE A 130 21.27 -12.23 5.64
CA ILE A 130 20.32 -12.57 6.70
C ILE A 130 20.30 -14.06 7.04
N MET A 131 20.54 -14.93 6.05
CA MET A 131 20.60 -16.38 6.24
C MET A 131 21.85 -16.81 7.03
N ASP A 132 22.94 -16.07 6.90
CA ASP A 132 24.17 -16.31 7.66
C ASP A 132 23.98 -15.84 9.10
N PHE A 133 23.38 -14.66 9.31
CA PHE A 133 23.03 -14.19 10.65
C PHE A 133 22.04 -15.13 11.37
N ALA A 134 21.06 -15.70 10.65
CA ALA A 134 20.14 -16.69 11.21
C ALA A 134 20.83 -17.97 11.70
N LYS A 135 22.04 -18.26 11.21
CA LYS A 135 22.87 -19.40 11.64
C LYS A 135 23.94 -19.02 12.65
N ASP A 136 24.05 -17.75 13.03
CA ASP A 136 25.07 -17.27 13.96
C ASP A 136 24.95 -18.01 15.31
N PRO A 137 26.07 -18.34 15.97
CA PRO A 137 26.05 -18.97 17.28
C PRO A 137 25.45 -18.08 18.38
N ASN A 138 25.53 -16.75 18.25
CA ASN A 138 24.91 -15.83 19.19
C ASN A 138 23.38 -15.86 19.03
N GLU A 139 22.67 -16.18 20.11
CA GLU A 139 21.21 -16.32 20.10
C GLU A 139 20.54 -15.05 19.60
N TYR A 140 20.96 -13.89 20.09
CA TYR A 140 20.29 -12.63 19.80
C TYR A 140 20.47 -12.22 18.34
N VAL A 141 21.68 -12.42 17.78
CA VAL A 141 21.93 -12.24 16.33
C VAL A 141 21.00 -13.12 15.51
N SER A 142 20.96 -14.42 15.82
CA SER A 142 20.13 -15.37 15.07
C SER A 142 18.63 -15.05 15.20
N ARG A 143 18.16 -14.65 16.39
CA ARG A 143 16.77 -14.25 16.64
C ARG A 143 16.37 -13.03 15.83
N ARG A 144 17.19 -11.97 15.89
CA ARG A 144 16.95 -10.73 15.13
C ARG A 144 16.95 -11.01 13.62
N ALA A 145 17.80 -11.91 13.17
CA ALA A 145 17.83 -12.33 11.78
C ALA A 145 16.55 -13.06 11.34
N LEU A 146 16.02 -13.98 12.15
CA LEU A 146 14.76 -14.67 11.85
C LEU A 146 13.57 -13.69 11.81
N LEU A 147 13.52 -12.72 12.73
CA LEU A 147 12.46 -11.71 12.78
C LEU A 147 12.48 -10.76 11.57
N ALA A 148 13.66 -10.46 11.03
CA ALA A 148 13.80 -9.64 9.82
C ALA A 148 13.63 -10.44 8.52
N MET A 149 13.65 -11.78 8.59
CA MET A 149 13.61 -12.67 7.42
C MET A 149 12.33 -12.54 6.57
N PRO A 150 11.11 -12.37 7.13
CA PRO A 150 9.89 -12.19 6.33
C PRO A 150 9.99 -11.08 5.27
N ALA A 151 10.58 -9.93 5.63
CA ALA A 151 10.72 -8.79 4.73
C ALA A 151 11.80 -8.98 3.64
N LEU A 152 12.76 -9.89 3.85
CA LEU A 152 13.95 -10.04 3.01
C LEU A 152 13.92 -11.31 2.16
N ARG A 153 13.52 -12.43 2.77
CA ARG A 153 13.53 -13.80 2.24
C ARG A 153 12.36 -14.60 2.83
N PRO A 154 11.09 -14.21 2.51
CA PRO A 154 9.91 -14.92 3.01
C PRO A 154 9.92 -16.40 2.61
N ASP A 155 10.51 -16.73 1.45
CA ASP A 155 10.70 -18.08 0.93
C ASP A 155 11.56 -19.00 1.82
N CYS A 156 12.35 -18.43 2.73
CA CYS A 156 13.24 -19.15 3.63
C CYS A 156 12.65 -19.37 5.03
N VAL A 157 11.65 -18.60 5.47
CA VAL A 157 11.18 -18.60 6.87
C VAL A 157 10.78 -20.00 7.34
N GLU A 158 9.98 -20.71 6.54
CA GLU A 158 9.53 -22.07 6.86
C GLU A 158 10.70 -23.06 7.00
N GLN A 159 11.78 -22.87 6.25
CA GLN A 159 12.97 -23.74 6.30
C GLN A 159 13.75 -23.56 7.61
N PHE A 160 13.73 -22.34 8.16
CA PHE A 160 14.40 -22.00 9.42
C PHE A 160 13.53 -22.27 10.66
N ALA A 161 12.21 -22.37 10.51
CA ALA A 161 11.31 -22.64 11.64
C ALA A 161 11.68 -23.92 12.43
N PRO A 162 11.96 -25.09 11.81
CA PRO A 162 12.42 -26.27 12.55
C PRO A 162 13.77 -26.06 13.24
N LEU A 163 14.71 -25.39 12.54
CA LEU A 163 16.03 -25.10 13.07
C LEU A 163 15.91 -24.34 14.39
N PHE A 164 15.15 -23.25 14.42
CA PHE A 164 14.99 -22.42 15.62
C PHE A 164 14.16 -23.10 16.71
N TRP A 165 13.14 -23.88 16.34
CA TRP A 165 12.27 -24.55 17.31
C TRP A 165 12.97 -25.64 18.12
N GLU A 166 13.86 -26.38 17.45
CA GLU A 166 14.58 -27.54 17.99
C GLU A 166 16.00 -27.19 18.50
N ARG A 167 16.45 -25.94 18.35
CA ARG A 167 17.78 -25.46 18.75
C ARG A 167 17.94 -25.41 20.27
N ASN A 168 18.29 -26.55 20.85
CA ASN A 168 18.45 -26.71 22.30
C ASN A 168 19.87 -26.38 22.80
N CYS A 169 20.56 -25.42 22.18
CA CYS A 169 21.90 -24.99 22.59
C CYS A 169 21.92 -23.76 23.51
N TYR A 170 20.76 -23.17 23.80
CA TYR A 170 20.61 -21.98 24.64
C TYR A 170 19.92 -22.28 25.96
N SER A 171 19.95 -21.32 26.90
CA SER A 171 19.21 -21.44 28.16
C SER A 171 17.70 -21.56 27.90
N PRO A 172 16.91 -22.12 28.83
CA PRO A 172 15.47 -22.25 28.66
C PRO A 172 14.75 -20.93 28.32
N GLU A 173 15.20 -19.82 28.91
CA GLU A 173 14.66 -18.47 28.67
C GLU A 173 14.91 -18.04 27.22
N LEU A 174 16.14 -18.21 26.74
CA LEU A 174 16.52 -17.88 25.36
C LEU A 174 15.81 -18.78 24.34
N GLN A 175 15.59 -20.07 24.66
CA GLN A 175 14.79 -20.96 23.82
C GLN A 175 13.33 -20.50 23.69
N GLU A 176 12.76 -19.89 24.73
CA GLU A 176 11.41 -19.32 24.66
C GLU A 176 11.35 -18.20 23.61
N TYR A 177 12.32 -17.29 23.62
CA TYR A 177 12.39 -16.20 22.64
C TYR A 177 12.66 -16.67 21.21
N GLN A 178 13.46 -17.72 21.01
CA GLN A 178 13.66 -18.34 19.69
C GLN A 178 12.34 -18.88 19.13
N ARG A 179 11.53 -19.56 19.95
CA ARG A 179 10.24 -20.11 19.54
C ARG A 179 9.20 -19.03 19.29
N ILE A 180 9.20 -17.96 20.09
CA ILE A 180 8.39 -16.78 19.83
C ILE A 180 8.74 -16.18 18.47
N ALA A 181 10.03 -16.07 18.13
CA ALA A 181 10.44 -15.57 16.82
C ALA A 181 9.97 -16.47 15.67
N VAL A 182 9.93 -17.80 15.85
CA VAL A 182 9.32 -18.70 14.86
C VAL A 182 7.85 -18.39 14.65
N LEU A 183 7.06 -18.22 15.72
CA LEU A 183 5.64 -17.90 15.59
C LEU A 183 5.43 -16.56 14.86
N ILE A 184 6.15 -15.52 15.27
CA ILE A 184 6.05 -14.18 14.67
C ILE A 184 6.43 -14.22 13.19
N SER A 185 7.54 -14.88 12.84
CA SER A 185 7.98 -14.91 11.44
C SER A 185 7.07 -15.74 10.54
N LEU A 186 6.48 -16.83 11.05
CA LEU A 186 5.49 -17.63 10.31
C LEU A 186 4.17 -16.88 10.12
N ASP A 187 3.74 -16.12 11.13
CA ASP A 187 2.55 -15.27 11.06
C ASP A 187 2.74 -14.15 10.03
N ALA A 188 3.89 -13.48 10.04
CA ALA A 188 4.23 -12.39 9.11
C ALA A 188 4.25 -12.81 7.63
N ILE A 189 4.37 -14.10 7.32
CA ILE A 189 4.30 -14.61 5.93
C ILE A 189 3.02 -15.41 5.66
N HIS A 190 2.07 -15.43 6.60
CA HIS A 190 0.85 -16.24 6.56
C HIS A 190 1.11 -17.72 6.21
N SER A 191 2.12 -18.31 6.84
CA SER A 191 2.54 -19.69 6.53
C SER A 191 1.49 -20.73 6.92
N ASP A 192 1.28 -21.71 6.03
CA ASP A 192 0.46 -22.91 6.28
C ASP A 192 0.99 -23.76 7.46
N LEU A 193 2.24 -23.55 7.88
CA LEU A 193 2.83 -24.24 9.03
C LEU A 193 2.46 -23.59 10.37
N LEU A 194 2.00 -22.34 10.38
CA LEU A 194 1.71 -21.61 11.61
C LEU A 194 0.77 -22.36 12.57
N PRO A 195 -0.36 -22.96 12.12
CA PRO A 195 -1.24 -23.73 13.01
C PRO A 195 -0.52 -24.89 13.72
N GLN A 196 0.40 -25.56 13.02
CA GLN A 196 1.19 -26.63 13.62
C GLN A 196 2.10 -26.10 14.75
N TYR A 197 2.73 -24.94 14.55
CA TYR A 197 3.63 -24.35 15.54
C TYR A 197 2.90 -23.71 16.73
N LEU A 198 1.69 -23.18 16.51
CA LEU A 198 0.80 -22.75 17.60
C LEU A 198 0.42 -23.92 18.52
N GLU A 199 0.12 -25.09 17.96
CA GLU A 199 -0.10 -26.30 18.77
C GLU A 199 1.16 -26.77 19.51
N ARG A 200 2.33 -26.66 18.87
CA ARG A 200 3.62 -26.94 19.57
C ARG A 200 3.88 -25.95 20.70
N ALA A 201 3.54 -24.67 20.54
CA ALA A 201 3.65 -23.66 21.59
C ALA A 201 2.77 -24.02 22.81
N LYS A 202 1.54 -24.47 22.56
CA LYS A 202 0.63 -24.96 23.61
C LYS A 202 1.19 -26.15 24.36
N GLN A 203 1.82 -27.09 23.65
CA GLN A 203 2.46 -28.27 24.25
C GLN A 203 3.71 -27.91 25.06
N ASP A 204 4.47 -26.92 24.63
CA ASP A 204 5.68 -26.46 25.33
C ASP A 204 5.36 -25.77 26.66
N GLY A 205 4.31 -24.94 26.68
CA GLY A 205 3.69 -24.45 27.91
C GLY A 205 4.40 -23.28 28.62
N ARG A 206 5.48 -22.72 28.04
CA ARG A 206 6.16 -21.53 28.61
C ARG A 206 5.29 -20.28 28.47
N SER A 207 5.34 -19.39 29.47
CA SER A 207 4.34 -18.34 29.66
C SER A 207 4.31 -17.29 28.55
N TYR A 208 5.46 -16.75 28.14
CA TYR A 208 5.52 -15.74 27.07
C TYR A 208 5.22 -16.38 25.73
N LEU A 209 5.70 -17.61 25.48
CA LEU A 209 5.38 -18.34 24.25
C LEU A 209 3.87 -18.58 24.11
N LEU A 210 3.19 -18.97 25.20
CA LEU A 210 1.73 -19.11 25.23
C LEU A 210 0.99 -17.79 25.05
N GLU A 211 1.49 -16.69 25.62
CA GLU A 211 0.91 -15.37 25.46
C GLU A 211 0.95 -14.93 24.00
N HIS A 212 2.11 -15.04 23.34
CA HIS A 212 2.26 -14.76 21.92
C HIS A 212 1.39 -15.68 21.05
N ALA A 213 1.36 -16.98 21.33
CA ALA A 213 0.51 -17.90 20.58
C ALA A 213 -0.98 -17.52 20.68
N LYS A 214 -1.48 -17.15 21.87
CA LYS A 214 -2.86 -16.70 22.06
C LYS A 214 -3.17 -15.39 21.32
N ARG A 215 -2.20 -14.48 21.29
CA ARG A 215 -2.34 -13.20 20.60
C ARG A 215 -2.48 -13.42 19.08
N ILE A 216 -1.63 -14.30 18.52
CA ILE A 216 -1.70 -14.69 17.10
C ILE A 216 -3.03 -15.38 16.78
N GLU A 217 -3.44 -16.35 17.59
CA GLU A 217 -4.74 -17.01 17.42
C GLU A 217 -5.91 -16.03 17.51
N GLY A 218 -5.84 -15.04 18.40
CA GLY A 218 -6.81 -13.97 18.51
C GLY A 218 -6.87 -13.11 17.25
N GLY A 219 -5.71 -12.74 16.70
CA GLY A 219 -5.59 -12.02 15.43
C GLY A 219 -6.19 -12.80 14.26
N LEU A 220 -5.82 -14.06 14.10
CA LEU A 220 -6.34 -14.95 13.06
C LEU A 220 -7.87 -15.13 13.15
N ALA A 221 -8.41 -15.36 14.35
CA ALA A 221 -9.86 -15.49 14.55
C ALA A 221 -10.61 -14.18 14.25
N MET A 222 -9.97 -13.03 14.46
CA MET A 222 -10.52 -11.72 14.08
C MET A 222 -10.46 -11.49 12.57
N ASN A 223 -9.36 -11.87 11.92
CA ASN A 223 -9.20 -11.77 10.46
C ASN A 223 -10.18 -12.67 9.72
N GLU A 224 -10.47 -13.87 10.25
CA GLU A 224 -11.50 -14.74 9.68
C GLU A 224 -12.88 -14.05 9.63
N LYS A 225 -13.23 -13.26 10.65
CA LYS A 225 -14.49 -12.48 10.70
C LYS A 225 -14.54 -11.33 9.68
N LEU A 226 -13.40 -10.91 9.15
CA LEU A 226 -13.33 -9.89 8.10
C LEU A 226 -13.57 -10.47 6.70
N SER A 227 -13.62 -11.81 6.55
CA SER A 227 -14.01 -12.44 5.29
C SER A 227 -15.51 -12.31 5.04
N ARG A 228 -15.93 -12.09 3.80
CA ARG A 228 -17.32 -11.85 3.40
C ARG A 228 -18.26 -12.99 3.81
N PRO A 229 -17.90 -14.29 3.67
CA PRO A 229 -18.77 -15.37 4.13
C PRO A 229 -19.08 -15.33 5.63
N GLN A 230 -18.08 -15.02 6.47
CA GLN A 230 -18.23 -14.93 7.92
C GLN A 230 -18.89 -13.60 8.32
N PHE A 231 -18.41 -12.49 7.76
CA PHE A 231 -18.93 -11.15 7.99
C PHE A 231 -20.43 -11.06 7.70
N ASN A 232 -20.90 -11.68 6.62
CA ASN A 232 -22.32 -11.68 6.27
C ASN A 232 -23.21 -12.46 7.25
N GLN A 233 -22.63 -13.42 7.99
CA GLN A 233 -23.35 -14.20 9.01
C GLN A 233 -23.33 -13.54 10.40
N MET A 234 -22.52 -12.51 10.60
CA MET A 234 -22.42 -11.80 11.87
C MET A 234 -23.70 -11.03 12.18
N GLU A 235 -24.10 -11.08 13.46
CA GLU A 235 -25.19 -10.26 13.98
C GLU A 235 -24.81 -8.77 13.95
N THR A 236 -25.81 -7.88 13.84
CA THR A 236 -25.59 -6.43 13.78
C THR A 236 -24.76 -5.90 14.96
N THR A 237 -24.96 -6.43 16.17
CA THR A 237 -24.16 -6.06 17.36
C THR A 237 -22.70 -6.48 17.25
N GLU A 238 -22.42 -7.60 16.60
CA GLU A 238 -21.04 -8.06 16.39
C GLU A 238 -20.35 -7.24 15.31
N LYS A 239 -21.08 -6.90 14.22
CA LYS A 239 -20.60 -5.97 13.18
C LYS A 239 -20.28 -4.61 13.78
N GLN A 240 -21.17 -4.07 14.61
CA GLN A 240 -20.97 -2.80 15.31
C GLN A 240 -19.66 -2.81 16.11
N ALA A 241 -19.46 -3.82 16.97
CA ALA A 241 -18.25 -3.94 17.78
C ALA A 241 -16.98 -4.15 16.92
N LEU A 242 -17.10 -4.83 15.78
CA LEU A 242 -16.00 -4.99 14.83
C LEU A 242 -15.63 -3.66 14.16
N MET A 243 -16.62 -2.90 13.69
CA MET A 243 -16.40 -1.59 13.07
C MET A 243 -15.79 -0.60 14.08
N GLU A 244 -16.26 -0.58 15.33
CA GLU A 244 -15.68 0.25 16.40
C GLU A 244 -14.20 -0.09 16.67
N ARG A 245 -13.82 -1.37 16.61
CA ARG A 245 -12.41 -1.78 16.71
C ARG A 245 -11.58 -1.34 15.52
N LEU A 246 -12.12 -1.42 14.31
CA LEU A 246 -11.43 -0.95 13.10
C LEU A 246 -11.22 0.57 13.15
N ALA A 247 -12.24 1.33 13.54
CA ALA A 247 -12.13 2.77 13.75
C ALA A 247 -11.02 3.13 14.76
N ALA A 248 -10.96 2.42 15.89
CA ALA A 248 -9.89 2.62 16.87
C ALA A 248 -8.51 2.26 16.33
N ARG A 249 -8.38 1.15 15.58
CA ARG A 249 -7.11 0.68 15.02
C ARG A 249 -6.56 1.63 13.95
N TYR A 250 -7.41 2.14 13.07
CA TYR A 250 -7.00 2.99 11.94
C TYR A 250 -7.16 4.49 12.20
N THR A 251 -7.45 4.88 13.44
CA THR A 251 -7.66 6.27 13.87
C THR A 251 -8.72 6.98 13.00
N MET A 252 -9.91 6.42 12.93
CA MET A 252 -11.03 6.92 12.15
C MET A 252 -12.26 7.18 13.03
N THR A 253 -13.13 8.07 12.61
CA THR A 253 -14.44 8.26 13.21
C THR A 253 -15.41 7.22 12.64
N PHE A 254 -16.00 6.36 13.46
CA PHE A 254 -17.06 5.45 13.01
C PHE A 254 -18.41 6.19 12.97
N LEU A 255 -19.02 6.28 11.78
CA LEU A 255 -20.28 7.00 11.59
C LEU A 255 -21.52 6.13 11.83
N GLY A 256 -21.41 4.82 11.57
CA GLY A 256 -22.48 3.86 11.84
C GLY A 256 -22.52 2.70 10.86
N LEU A 257 -23.44 1.76 11.11
CA LEU A 257 -23.75 0.68 10.18
C LEU A 257 -24.83 1.11 9.19
N HIS A 258 -24.58 0.84 7.91
CA HIS A 258 -25.49 1.12 6.80
C HIS A 258 -25.70 -0.14 5.97
N THR A 259 -26.91 -0.29 5.43
CA THR A 259 -27.22 -1.37 4.49
C THR A 259 -27.30 -0.78 3.10
N PHE A 260 -26.47 -1.30 2.21
CA PHE A 260 -26.51 -1.00 0.79
C PHE A 260 -27.11 -2.20 0.07
N ASP A 261 -28.03 -1.94 -0.85
CA ASP A 261 -28.72 -2.97 -1.65
C ASP A 261 -28.80 -2.47 -3.09
N ARG A 262 -28.14 -3.21 -3.99
CA ARG A 262 -28.15 -2.87 -5.41
C ARG A 262 -27.88 -4.09 -6.28
N TRP A 263 -28.58 -4.15 -7.41
CA TRP A 263 -28.40 -5.19 -8.44
C TRP A 263 -28.47 -6.62 -7.88
N GLY A 264 -29.39 -6.86 -6.94
CA GLY A 264 -29.62 -8.17 -6.33
C GLY A 264 -28.54 -8.60 -5.32
N GLN A 265 -27.62 -7.70 -4.97
CA GLN A 265 -26.63 -7.89 -3.91
C GLN A 265 -26.88 -6.91 -2.77
N SER A 266 -26.54 -7.30 -1.54
CA SER A 266 -26.64 -6.43 -0.37
C SER A 266 -25.50 -6.65 0.62
N CYS A 267 -25.08 -5.59 1.29
CA CYS A 267 -24.13 -5.63 2.39
C CYS A 267 -24.53 -4.63 3.49
N THR A 268 -24.61 -5.10 4.73
CA THR A 268 -24.64 -4.22 5.92
C THR A 268 -23.24 -4.08 6.48
N THR A 269 -22.68 -2.87 6.39
CA THR A 269 -21.28 -2.57 6.73
C THR A 269 -21.12 -1.18 7.35
N GLY A 270 -19.92 -0.85 7.83
CA GLY A 270 -19.62 0.40 8.51
C GLY A 270 -19.16 1.51 7.58
N ILE A 271 -19.63 2.75 7.84
CA ILE A 271 -19.08 3.98 7.26
C ILE A 271 -18.17 4.65 8.29
N PHE A 272 -17.06 5.20 7.81
CA PHE A 272 -16.03 5.85 8.59
C PHE A 272 -15.67 7.20 7.99
N GLU A 273 -15.16 8.11 8.81
CA GLU A 273 -14.60 9.39 8.37
C GLU A 273 -13.15 9.52 8.84
N LYS A 274 -12.29 9.98 7.93
CA LYS A 274 -10.88 10.31 8.22
C LYS A 274 -10.41 11.40 7.27
N ASP A 275 -9.87 12.48 7.81
CA ASP A 275 -9.30 13.60 7.05
C ASP A 275 -10.26 14.17 6.00
N GLY A 276 -11.56 14.27 6.34
CA GLY A 276 -12.60 14.79 5.45
C GLY A 276 -13.09 13.81 4.37
N ARG A 277 -12.64 12.55 4.40
CA ARG A 277 -13.05 11.49 3.48
C ARG A 277 -13.96 10.50 4.15
N GLU A 278 -14.98 10.04 3.42
CA GLU A 278 -15.78 8.90 3.83
C GLU A 278 -15.19 7.59 3.29
N PHE A 279 -15.04 6.62 4.17
CA PHE A 279 -14.65 5.25 3.84
C PHE A 279 -15.77 4.28 4.20
N VAL A 280 -15.85 3.18 3.47
CA VAL A 280 -16.71 2.04 3.81
C VAL A 280 -15.85 0.80 4.03
N PHE A 281 -16.22 -0.04 5.00
CA PHE A 281 -15.58 -1.35 5.13
C PHE A 281 -16.10 -2.33 4.08
N VAL A 282 -15.18 -2.92 3.32
CA VAL A 282 -15.46 -3.99 2.37
C VAL A 282 -14.79 -5.28 2.88
N PRO A 283 -15.56 -6.36 3.15
CA PRO A 283 -14.98 -7.61 3.62
C PRO A 283 -14.18 -8.30 2.50
N GLY A 284 -13.14 -9.04 2.88
CA GLY A 284 -12.30 -9.79 1.95
C GLY A 284 -12.98 -11.07 1.46
N ASP A 285 -12.56 -11.65 0.35
CA ASP A 285 -13.16 -12.88 -0.18
C ASP A 285 -12.20 -13.68 -1.07
N THR A 286 -12.48 -14.96 -1.29
CA THR A 286 -11.83 -15.75 -2.34
C THR A 286 -12.84 -16.00 -3.45
N ILE A 287 -12.66 -15.32 -4.57
CA ILE A 287 -13.70 -15.19 -5.60
C ILE A 287 -13.16 -15.43 -7.02
N THR A 288 -14.10 -15.64 -7.94
CA THR A 288 -13.81 -15.75 -9.37
C THR A 288 -13.95 -14.38 -10.04
N LEU A 289 -12.87 -13.86 -10.61
CA LEU A 289 -12.85 -12.62 -11.40
C LEU A 289 -12.70 -12.92 -12.89
N GLY A 290 -12.93 -11.91 -13.71
CA GLY A 290 -12.82 -11.97 -15.17
C GLY A 290 -14.03 -12.60 -15.85
N TRP A 291 -14.06 -12.52 -17.17
CA TRP A 291 -15.22 -12.88 -17.98
C TRP A 291 -14.81 -13.72 -19.20
N GLU A 292 -15.69 -14.62 -19.61
CA GLU A 292 -15.46 -15.55 -20.73
C GLU A 292 -16.64 -15.61 -21.69
N GLN A 293 -17.86 -15.63 -21.17
CA GLN A 293 -19.10 -15.77 -21.94
C GLN A 293 -20.26 -15.12 -21.17
N PHE A 294 -21.35 -14.82 -21.87
CA PHE A 294 -22.54 -14.30 -21.22
C PHE A 294 -23.16 -15.37 -20.31
N ALA A 295 -23.72 -14.95 -19.17
CA ALA A 295 -24.43 -15.84 -18.27
C ALA A 295 -25.87 -16.10 -18.74
N VAL A 296 -26.51 -15.06 -19.28
CA VAL A 296 -27.89 -15.01 -19.78
C VAL A 296 -27.92 -14.58 -21.25
N GLY A 297 -27.03 -13.67 -21.65
CA GLY A 297 -26.96 -13.07 -22.98
C GLY A 297 -27.47 -11.63 -23.01
N LEU A 298 -27.07 -10.88 -24.03
CA LEU A 298 -27.50 -9.50 -24.25
C LEU A 298 -29.03 -9.38 -24.30
N ASN A 299 -29.57 -8.27 -23.82
CA ASN A 299 -30.97 -7.90 -24.06
C ASN A 299 -31.19 -7.48 -25.53
N GLN A 300 -32.44 -7.20 -25.91
CA GLN A 300 -32.79 -6.90 -27.29
C GLN A 300 -32.12 -5.61 -27.75
N GLU A 301 -32.16 -4.58 -26.91
CA GLU A 301 -31.65 -3.24 -27.17
C GLU A 301 -30.13 -3.25 -27.40
N SER A 302 -29.35 -3.92 -26.55
CA SER A 302 -27.90 -4.07 -26.75
C SER A 302 -27.55 -4.91 -27.98
N ARG A 303 -28.38 -5.89 -28.36
CA ARG A 303 -28.16 -6.64 -29.62
C ARG A 303 -28.41 -5.75 -30.83
N GLU A 304 -29.50 -5.01 -30.84
CA GLU A 304 -29.87 -4.11 -31.93
C GLU A 304 -28.84 -2.98 -32.10
N GLU A 305 -28.32 -2.42 -31.00
CA GLU A 305 -27.25 -1.42 -31.03
C GLU A 305 -25.95 -1.99 -31.64
N LEU A 306 -25.53 -3.19 -31.24
CA LEU A 306 -24.35 -3.84 -31.84
C LEU A 306 -24.55 -4.20 -33.31
N GLU A 307 -25.73 -4.72 -33.67
CA GLU A 307 -26.07 -5.04 -35.06
C GLU A 307 -26.04 -3.78 -35.94
N TYR A 308 -26.51 -2.64 -35.42
CA TYR A 308 -26.42 -1.36 -36.11
C TYR A 308 -24.96 -0.95 -36.35
N LEU A 309 -24.10 -1.04 -35.33
CA LEU A 309 -22.68 -0.68 -35.46
C LEU A 309 -21.94 -1.58 -36.47
N PHE A 310 -22.20 -2.89 -36.47
CA PHE A 310 -21.62 -3.79 -37.47
C PHE A 310 -22.05 -3.44 -38.89
N GLN A 311 -23.32 -3.05 -39.09
CA GLN A 311 -23.79 -2.58 -40.38
C GLN A 311 -23.12 -1.27 -40.79
N GLU A 312 -22.98 -0.31 -39.86
CA GLU A 312 -22.36 0.98 -40.10
C GLU A 312 -20.89 0.84 -40.50
N TRP A 313 -20.16 -0.08 -39.87
CA TRP A 313 -18.74 -0.35 -40.17
C TRP A 313 -18.53 -1.30 -41.36
N GLU A 314 -19.59 -1.72 -42.05
CA GLU A 314 -19.55 -2.70 -43.14
C GLU A 314 -18.84 -4.01 -42.73
N MET A 315 -18.97 -4.39 -41.46
CA MET A 315 -18.38 -5.61 -40.91
C MET A 315 -19.36 -6.79 -41.01
N GLU A 316 -18.85 -7.97 -41.35
CA GLU A 316 -19.65 -9.19 -41.23
C GLU A 316 -20.06 -9.39 -39.76
N PRO A 317 -21.32 -9.78 -39.47
CA PRO A 317 -21.78 -9.98 -38.10
C PRO A 317 -20.84 -10.88 -37.31
N GLN A 318 -20.20 -10.32 -36.29
CA GLN A 318 -19.32 -11.06 -35.40
C GLN A 318 -20.12 -11.67 -34.26
N ASN A 319 -19.59 -12.72 -33.64
CA ASN A 319 -20.13 -13.21 -32.38
C ASN A 319 -19.89 -12.13 -31.31
N PRO A 320 -20.94 -11.54 -30.70
CA PRO A 320 -20.76 -10.49 -29.69
C PRO A 320 -19.89 -10.93 -28.52
N GLU A 321 -19.92 -12.21 -28.15
CA GLU A 321 -19.08 -12.74 -27.08
C GLU A 321 -17.59 -12.70 -27.43
N GLU A 322 -17.23 -13.00 -28.68
CA GLU A 322 -15.83 -12.99 -29.12
C GLU A 322 -15.28 -11.57 -29.09
N MET A 323 -16.05 -10.62 -29.63
CA MET A 323 -15.69 -9.20 -29.63
C MET A 323 -15.53 -8.66 -28.19
N VAL A 324 -16.50 -8.90 -27.31
CA VAL A 324 -16.41 -8.45 -25.91
C VAL A 324 -15.21 -9.09 -25.20
N ARG A 325 -14.94 -10.39 -25.43
CA ARG A 325 -13.82 -11.11 -24.80
C ARG A 325 -12.46 -10.49 -25.09
N GLU A 326 -12.28 -9.84 -26.24
CA GLU A 326 -11.03 -9.15 -26.56
C GLU A 326 -10.71 -8.03 -25.56
N SER A 327 -11.73 -7.41 -24.98
CA SER A 327 -11.61 -6.33 -24.00
C SER A 327 -11.72 -6.80 -22.54
N MET A 328 -12.02 -8.08 -22.27
CA MET A 328 -12.26 -8.59 -20.91
C MET A 328 -11.10 -9.39 -20.32
N ALA A 329 -10.79 -9.17 -19.05
CA ALA A 329 -9.78 -9.89 -18.31
C ALA A 329 -10.13 -11.39 -18.21
N PRO A 330 -9.14 -12.29 -18.34
CA PRO A 330 -9.39 -13.72 -18.30
C PRO A 330 -9.88 -14.18 -16.93
N VAL A 331 -10.64 -15.27 -16.92
CA VAL A 331 -11.18 -15.86 -15.71
C VAL A 331 -10.06 -16.40 -14.81
N ARG A 332 -10.09 -16.02 -13.53
CA ARG A 332 -9.11 -16.45 -12.51
C ARG A 332 -9.73 -16.50 -11.12
N GLN A 333 -9.11 -17.27 -10.22
CA GLN A 333 -9.36 -17.16 -8.78
C GLN A 333 -8.48 -16.05 -8.22
N ALA A 334 -9.04 -15.21 -7.36
CA ALA A 334 -8.31 -14.18 -6.63
C ALA A 334 -8.69 -14.22 -5.15
N ALA A 335 -7.68 -14.06 -4.29
CA ALA A 335 -7.86 -13.83 -2.86
C ALA A 335 -7.79 -12.32 -2.62
N ILE A 336 -8.89 -11.73 -2.18
CA ILE A 336 -9.03 -10.31 -1.91
C ILE A 336 -9.04 -10.09 -0.40
N GLY A 337 -8.11 -9.29 0.11
CA GLY A 337 -8.08 -8.90 1.52
C GLY A 337 -9.23 -7.95 1.88
N PRO A 338 -9.66 -7.90 3.15
CA PRO A 338 -10.61 -6.90 3.61
C PRO A 338 -9.96 -5.52 3.62
N MET A 339 -10.76 -4.47 3.42
CA MET A 339 -10.25 -3.11 3.25
C MET A 339 -11.27 -2.05 3.67
N LEU A 340 -10.76 -0.87 4.03
CA LEU A 340 -11.53 0.37 4.10
C LEU A 340 -11.31 1.13 2.80
N VAL A 341 -12.39 1.51 2.13
CA VAL A 341 -12.37 2.02 0.76
C VAL A 341 -13.05 3.37 0.70
N GLY A 342 -12.41 4.36 0.08
CA GLY A 342 -13.02 5.66 -0.19
C GLY A 342 -14.30 5.49 -1.01
N ARG A 343 -15.40 6.08 -0.53
CA ARG A 343 -16.74 5.87 -1.14
C ARG A 343 -16.86 6.50 -2.53
N GLU A 344 -16.23 7.65 -2.71
CA GLU A 344 -16.25 8.44 -3.94
C GLU A 344 -14.85 8.49 -4.57
N LEU A 345 -14.80 8.86 -5.86
CA LEU A 345 -13.55 9.12 -6.55
C LEU A 345 -12.97 10.46 -6.16
N GLU A 346 -11.65 10.53 -6.08
CA GLU A 346 -10.93 11.77 -5.87
C GLU A 346 -10.24 12.22 -7.16
N GLU A 347 -10.36 13.52 -7.45
CA GLU A 347 -9.69 14.18 -8.56
C GLU A 347 -8.18 14.25 -8.36
N LEU A 348 -7.44 14.12 -9.46
CA LEU A 348 -6.00 14.32 -9.51
C LEU A 348 -5.65 15.65 -10.16
N CYS A 349 -4.44 16.14 -9.87
CA CYS A 349 -3.83 17.33 -10.49
C CYS A 349 -4.56 18.67 -10.27
N TRP A 350 -5.79 18.72 -9.76
CA TRP A 350 -6.53 19.97 -9.53
C TRP A 350 -6.45 20.41 -8.07
N GLU A 351 -5.63 21.43 -7.78
CA GLU A 351 -5.47 21.99 -6.44
C GLU A 351 -6.49 23.12 -6.21
N PRO A 352 -7.38 23.04 -5.20
CA PRO A 352 -8.29 24.12 -4.89
C PRO A 352 -7.52 25.32 -4.32
N VAL A 353 -7.75 26.50 -4.89
CA VAL A 353 -7.10 27.76 -4.48
C VAL A 353 -8.12 28.89 -4.33
N LYS A 354 -7.71 29.97 -3.66
CA LYS A 354 -8.49 31.21 -3.63
C LYS A 354 -8.26 32.02 -4.90
N ILE A 355 -9.25 32.81 -5.31
CA ILE A 355 -9.16 33.67 -6.50
C ILE A 355 -7.99 34.69 -6.45
N ASP A 356 -7.53 35.06 -5.26
CA ASP A 356 -6.41 35.96 -5.04
C ASP A 356 -5.05 35.25 -4.89
N ASP A 357 -4.99 33.93 -5.15
CA ASP A 357 -3.74 33.16 -5.13
C ASP A 357 -2.70 33.81 -6.06
N PRO A 358 -1.46 34.03 -5.59
CA PRO A 358 -0.38 34.61 -6.40
C PRO A 358 -0.14 33.90 -7.73
N ARG A 359 -0.37 32.59 -7.79
CA ARG A 359 -0.20 31.79 -9.01
C ARG A 359 -1.29 32.11 -10.04
N LEU A 360 -2.54 32.31 -9.62
CA LEU A 360 -3.61 32.77 -10.53
C LEU A 360 -3.40 34.22 -10.95
N THR A 361 -3.07 35.11 -10.01
CA THR A 361 -2.91 36.55 -10.29
C THR A 361 -1.70 36.88 -11.17
N ALA A 362 -0.74 35.96 -11.26
CA ALA A 362 0.37 36.03 -12.22
C ALA A 362 -0.06 35.81 -13.69
N HIS A 363 -1.30 35.35 -13.95
CA HIS A 363 -1.87 35.10 -15.29
C HIS A 363 -3.09 35.99 -15.57
N PRO A 364 -2.90 37.27 -15.97
CA PRO A 364 -4.00 38.19 -16.27
C PRO A 364 -4.96 37.70 -17.36
N ASP A 365 -4.48 36.90 -18.31
CA ASP A 365 -5.26 36.30 -19.37
C ASP A 365 -6.25 35.23 -18.86
N TRP A 366 -5.88 34.48 -17.81
CA TRP A 366 -6.80 33.55 -17.17
C TRP A 366 -7.90 34.30 -16.41
N LEU A 367 -7.51 35.35 -15.67
CA LEU A 367 -8.45 36.18 -14.92
C LEU A 367 -9.43 36.95 -15.83
N GLU A 368 -9.01 37.31 -17.05
CA GLU A 368 -9.91 37.88 -18.05
C GLU A 368 -10.99 36.87 -18.44
N LYS A 369 -10.62 35.63 -18.76
CA LYS A 369 -11.58 34.56 -19.07
C LYS A 369 -12.49 34.22 -17.90
N PHE A 370 -11.97 34.19 -16.67
CA PHE A 370 -12.78 33.96 -15.47
C PHE A 370 -13.80 35.08 -15.26
N ARG A 371 -13.44 36.33 -15.59
CA ARG A 371 -14.38 37.44 -15.55
C ARG A 371 -15.47 37.29 -16.59
N ASP A 372 -15.14 36.90 -17.82
CA ASP A 372 -16.12 36.66 -18.87
C ASP A 372 -17.07 35.51 -18.49
N PHE A 373 -16.51 34.41 -17.95
CA PHE A 373 -17.28 33.29 -17.40
C PHE A 373 -18.25 33.72 -16.31
N ALA A 374 -17.84 34.60 -15.39
CA ALA A 374 -18.70 35.05 -14.30
C ALA A 374 -20.00 35.73 -14.79
N TRP A 375 -19.99 36.32 -15.99
CA TRP A 375 -21.16 36.92 -16.66
C TRP A 375 -21.92 35.97 -17.59
N SER A 376 -21.47 34.72 -17.73
CA SER A 376 -22.13 33.69 -18.52
C SER A 376 -23.06 32.83 -17.68
N ASP A 377 -23.96 32.11 -18.35
CA ASP A 377 -24.87 31.12 -17.75
C ASP A 377 -24.23 29.72 -17.66
N LEU A 378 -22.91 29.60 -17.83
CA LEU A 378 -22.19 28.33 -17.68
C LEU A 378 -21.91 28.03 -16.20
N ASP A 379 -21.86 26.74 -15.88
CA ASP A 379 -21.56 26.25 -14.52
C ASP A 379 -20.06 26.08 -14.26
N SER A 380 -19.26 25.82 -15.30
CA SER A 380 -17.81 25.69 -15.18
C SER A 380 -17.05 26.22 -16.40
N LEU A 381 -15.79 26.60 -16.16
CA LEU A 381 -14.79 26.91 -17.17
C LEU A 381 -13.46 26.27 -16.80
N THR A 382 -13.01 25.34 -17.63
CA THR A 382 -11.69 24.71 -17.50
C THR A 382 -10.74 25.25 -18.56
N LEU A 383 -9.64 25.86 -18.12
CA LEU A 383 -8.49 26.18 -18.96
C LEU A 383 -7.56 24.97 -18.94
N HIS A 384 -7.44 24.30 -20.08
CA HIS A 384 -6.73 23.02 -20.21
C HIS A 384 -5.36 23.03 -19.51
N GLN A 385 -5.19 22.09 -18.58
CA GLN A 385 -3.99 21.91 -17.74
C GLN A 385 -3.44 23.20 -17.12
N SER A 386 -4.31 24.15 -16.80
CA SER A 386 -3.93 25.48 -16.33
C SER A 386 -4.69 25.86 -15.06
N ALA A 387 -5.98 26.17 -15.20
CA ALA A 387 -6.83 26.60 -14.09
C ALA A 387 -8.30 26.31 -14.39
N ARG A 388 -9.09 26.03 -13.35
CA ARG A 388 -10.53 25.78 -13.44
C ARG A 388 -11.27 26.77 -12.54
N ILE A 389 -12.45 27.22 -12.98
CA ILE A 389 -13.39 27.97 -12.16
C ILE A 389 -14.77 27.34 -12.30
N GLU A 390 -15.45 27.16 -11.17
CA GLU A 390 -16.81 26.61 -11.12
C GLU A 390 -17.70 27.53 -10.31
N ARG A 391 -18.95 27.60 -10.74
CA ARG A 391 -20.02 28.28 -10.04
C ARG A 391 -20.53 27.34 -8.95
N THR A 392 -20.60 27.85 -7.73
CA THR A 392 -21.13 27.13 -6.56
C THR A 392 -22.30 27.92 -5.98
N GLU A 393 -23.07 27.32 -5.07
CA GLU A 393 -24.17 28.02 -4.37
C GLU A 393 -23.70 29.30 -3.67
N ASP A 394 -22.47 29.29 -3.15
CA ASP A 394 -21.86 30.38 -2.37
C ASP A 394 -20.99 31.34 -3.21
N GLY A 395 -20.91 31.14 -4.54
CA GLY A 395 -20.15 32.00 -5.44
C GLY A 395 -19.32 31.24 -6.46
N PHE A 396 -17.99 31.32 -6.34
CA PHE A 396 -17.05 30.67 -7.26
C PHE A 396 -15.95 29.95 -6.50
N GLN A 397 -15.62 28.74 -6.94
CA GLN A 397 -14.45 28.01 -6.51
C GLN A 397 -13.43 27.97 -7.66
N THR A 398 -12.14 28.05 -7.34
CA THR A 398 -11.06 28.02 -8.33
C THR A 398 -10.06 26.92 -8.03
N TRP A 399 -9.46 26.38 -9.09
CA TRP A 399 -8.40 25.38 -9.02
C TRP A 399 -7.24 25.74 -9.94
N ILE A 400 -6.05 25.28 -9.58
CA ILE A 400 -4.85 25.32 -10.44
C ILE A 400 -4.45 23.89 -10.77
N TYR A 401 -4.06 23.68 -12.02
CA TYR A 401 -3.50 22.41 -12.45
C TYR A 401 -2.06 22.25 -11.96
N SER A 402 -1.83 21.29 -11.08
CA SER A 402 -0.54 20.86 -10.58
C SER A 402 -0.15 19.55 -11.26
N ARG A 403 0.88 19.60 -12.11
CA ARG A 403 1.40 18.41 -12.79
C ARG A 403 2.00 17.45 -11.76
N THR A 404 1.62 16.18 -11.85
CA THR A 404 2.18 15.09 -11.05
C THR A 404 2.28 13.83 -11.90
N ASP A 405 2.97 12.82 -11.39
CA ASP A 405 3.12 11.51 -12.02
C ASP A 405 2.68 10.39 -11.08
N TYR A 406 2.61 9.17 -11.63
CA TYR A 406 2.21 7.98 -10.91
C TYR A 406 3.05 7.69 -9.66
N ASP A 407 4.38 7.83 -9.76
CA ASP A 407 5.29 7.50 -8.66
C ASP A 407 5.12 8.51 -7.51
N ALA A 408 4.92 9.79 -7.83
CA ALA A 408 4.63 10.85 -6.86
C ALA A 408 3.27 10.66 -6.16
N LEU A 409 2.23 10.23 -6.90
CA LEU A 409 0.92 9.89 -6.32
C LEU A 409 1.07 8.75 -5.30
N LEU A 410 1.75 7.66 -5.67
CA LEU A 410 1.95 6.52 -4.78
C LEU A 410 2.70 6.91 -3.50
N ALA A 411 3.79 7.67 -3.63
CA ALA A 411 4.56 8.14 -2.47
C ALA A 411 3.72 9.06 -1.56
N GLY A 412 2.87 9.91 -2.14
CA GLY A 412 1.98 10.79 -1.39
C GLY A 412 0.88 10.03 -0.62
N LEU A 413 0.35 8.95 -1.21
CA LEU A 413 -0.62 8.09 -0.54
C LEU A 413 0.03 7.27 0.58
N GLU A 414 1.22 6.72 0.34
CA GLU A 414 1.96 5.94 1.33
C GLU A 414 2.27 6.77 2.58
N GLN A 415 2.66 8.04 2.43
CA GLN A 415 2.89 8.96 3.55
C GLN A 415 1.62 9.21 4.40
N GLN A 416 0.44 9.05 3.80
CA GLN A 416 -0.86 9.18 4.49
C GLN A 416 -1.36 7.84 5.06
N GLY A 417 -0.60 6.75 4.88
CA GLY A 417 -1.02 5.39 5.22
C GLY A 417 -2.15 4.88 4.31
N LEU A 418 -2.23 5.37 3.08
CA LEU A 418 -3.20 5.00 2.05
C LEU A 418 -2.49 4.26 0.92
N SER A 419 -3.28 3.56 0.11
CA SER A 419 -2.82 2.92 -1.12
C SER A 419 -3.91 2.93 -2.18
N LEU A 420 -3.59 2.46 -3.38
CA LEU A 420 -4.55 2.23 -4.45
C LEU A 420 -5.01 0.76 -4.47
N PRO A 421 -6.24 0.48 -4.95
CA PRO A 421 -6.65 -0.88 -5.25
C PRO A 421 -5.79 -1.44 -6.39
N THR A 422 -5.48 -2.73 -6.34
CA THR A 422 -5.00 -3.48 -7.51
C THR A 422 -6.14 -3.69 -8.50
N ALA A 423 -5.84 -4.14 -9.72
CA ALA A 423 -6.87 -4.47 -10.71
C ALA A 423 -7.87 -5.55 -10.20
N ASP A 424 -7.40 -6.53 -9.44
CA ASP A 424 -8.23 -7.60 -8.88
C ASP A 424 -9.14 -7.06 -7.78
N GLU A 425 -8.59 -6.19 -6.91
CA GLU A 425 -9.37 -5.50 -5.88
C GLU A 425 -10.40 -4.57 -6.53
N TRP A 426 -10.04 -3.76 -7.52
CA TRP A 426 -10.97 -2.89 -8.25
C TRP A 426 -12.13 -3.68 -8.88
N ALA A 427 -11.84 -4.78 -9.58
CA ALA A 427 -12.87 -5.65 -10.15
C ALA A 427 -13.83 -6.22 -9.08
N TYR A 428 -13.30 -6.59 -7.92
CA TYR A 428 -14.09 -7.03 -6.78
C TYR A 428 -14.94 -5.89 -6.19
N LEU A 429 -14.40 -4.67 -6.05
CA LEU A 429 -15.13 -3.50 -5.56
C LEU A 429 -16.29 -3.12 -6.49
N CYS A 430 -16.11 -3.26 -7.80
CA CYS A 430 -17.13 -2.99 -8.82
C CYS A 430 -18.24 -4.06 -8.84
N GLY A 431 -17.84 -5.33 -8.95
CA GLY A 431 -18.77 -6.42 -9.28
C GLY A 431 -19.08 -7.39 -8.14
N GLY A 432 -18.29 -7.41 -7.07
CA GLY A 432 -18.49 -8.32 -5.94
C GLY A 432 -18.39 -9.80 -6.33
N GLY A 433 -17.69 -10.09 -7.44
CA GLY A 433 -17.61 -11.43 -8.04
C GLY A 433 -18.79 -11.79 -8.95
N CYS A 434 -19.57 -10.83 -9.44
CA CYS A 434 -20.64 -11.07 -10.41
C CYS A 434 -20.14 -11.86 -11.63
N ARG A 435 -21.02 -12.68 -12.23
CA ARG A 435 -20.68 -13.54 -13.37
C ARG A 435 -21.35 -13.12 -14.68
N THR A 436 -22.14 -12.06 -14.64
CA THR A 436 -22.66 -11.32 -15.80
C THR A 436 -21.65 -10.26 -16.25
N LEU A 437 -21.81 -9.71 -17.46
CA LEU A 437 -20.90 -8.67 -17.99
C LEU A 437 -20.88 -7.40 -17.13
N PHE A 438 -22.04 -6.95 -16.65
CA PHE A 438 -22.19 -5.89 -15.66
C PHE A 438 -22.79 -6.44 -14.37
N PRO A 439 -22.69 -5.75 -13.23
CA PRO A 439 -23.29 -6.20 -11.98
C PRO A 439 -24.81 -6.46 -12.05
N TRP A 440 -25.52 -5.78 -12.95
CA TRP A 440 -26.97 -5.92 -13.15
C TRP A 440 -27.38 -6.93 -14.23
N GLY A 441 -26.48 -7.31 -15.14
CA GLY A 441 -26.82 -8.17 -16.26
C GLY A 441 -25.78 -8.18 -17.38
N ASP A 442 -26.04 -8.95 -18.43
CA ASP A 442 -25.13 -9.04 -19.59
C ASP A 442 -25.31 -7.91 -20.60
N GLY A 443 -26.52 -7.33 -20.69
CA GLY A 443 -26.81 -6.16 -21.51
C GLY A 443 -26.88 -4.87 -20.69
N MET A 444 -26.83 -3.74 -21.38
CA MET A 444 -27.00 -2.43 -20.75
C MET A 444 -28.46 -2.23 -20.34
N ASP A 445 -28.72 -1.61 -19.19
CA ASP A 445 -30.07 -1.19 -18.83
C ASP A 445 -30.33 0.21 -19.40
N TYR A 446 -31.02 0.27 -20.54
CA TYR A 446 -31.34 1.53 -21.23
C TYR A 446 -32.40 2.37 -20.51
N SER A 447 -32.94 1.90 -19.38
CA SER A 447 -33.79 2.73 -18.53
C SER A 447 -33.01 3.57 -17.52
N MET A 448 -31.70 3.34 -17.38
CA MET A 448 -30.84 4.12 -16.50
C MET A 448 -30.67 5.55 -16.98
N HIS A 449 -30.67 6.49 -16.04
CA HIS A 449 -30.25 7.86 -16.25
C HIS A 449 -28.72 7.95 -16.26
N LEU A 450 -28.13 8.26 -17.42
CA LEU A 450 -26.68 8.23 -17.66
C LEU A 450 -26.14 9.61 -18.05
N HIS A 451 -25.05 10.04 -17.41
CA HIS A 451 -24.46 11.38 -17.54
C HIS A 451 -24.23 11.83 -19.00
N HIS A 452 -23.73 10.94 -19.87
CA HIS A 452 -23.36 11.28 -21.26
C HIS A 452 -24.46 11.00 -22.29
N PHE A 453 -25.63 10.56 -21.84
CA PHE A 453 -26.78 10.22 -22.67
C PHE A 453 -28.09 10.76 -22.10
N GLU A 454 -28.00 11.86 -21.34
CA GLU A 454 -29.12 12.51 -20.68
C GLU A 454 -30.21 12.93 -21.68
N SER A 455 -31.46 12.81 -21.23
CA SER A 455 -32.62 13.37 -21.92
C SER A 455 -33.07 14.64 -21.20
N PRO A 456 -33.63 15.65 -21.89
CA PRO A 456 -34.16 16.85 -21.24
C PRO A 456 -35.29 16.59 -20.22
N GLU A 457 -35.82 15.37 -20.13
CA GLU A 457 -36.86 14.98 -19.17
C GLU A 457 -36.27 14.53 -17.81
N ASP A 458 -34.94 14.40 -17.72
CA ASP A 458 -34.21 13.84 -16.57
C ASP A 458 -33.28 14.83 -15.84
N GLU A 459 -33.30 16.12 -16.22
CA GLU A 459 -32.38 17.19 -15.76
C GLU A 459 -32.20 17.31 -14.23
N ASP A 460 -33.19 16.90 -13.43
CA ASP A 460 -33.17 16.97 -11.97
C ASP A 460 -32.99 15.59 -11.27
N LYS A 461 -32.75 14.51 -12.02
CA LYS A 461 -32.63 13.15 -11.46
C LYS A 461 -31.15 12.79 -11.21
N PRO A 462 -30.84 12.10 -10.10
CA PRO A 462 -29.48 11.57 -9.91
C PRO A 462 -29.13 10.57 -11.03
N PHE A 463 -27.85 10.47 -11.37
CA PHE A 463 -27.38 9.48 -12.33
C PHE A 463 -27.36 8.11 -11.68
N ASP A 464 -28.00 7.14 -12.32
CA ASP A 464 -28.14 5.81 -11.75
C ASP A 464 -26.75 5.21 -11.49
N MET A 465 -25.80 5.31 -12.40
CA MET A 465 -24.50 4.67 -12.20
C MET A 465 -23.68 5.29 -11.04
N GLU A 466 -23.90 6.56 -10.70
CA GLU A 466 -23.20 7.25 -9.61
C GLU A 466 -23.70 6.85 -8.22
N GLU A 467 -24.91 6.32 -8.12
CA GLU A 467 -25.46 5.86 -6.84
C GLU A 467 -24.61 4.71 -6.24
N PRO A 468 -24.44 4.65 -4.90
CA PRO A 468 -23.62 3.63 -4.27
C PRO A 468 -24.04 2.19 -4.63
N ASN A 469 -23.07 1.34 -4.96
CA ASN A 469 -23.30 -0.08 -5.18
C ASN A 469 -23.60 -0.84 -3.87
N PHE A 470 -23.74 -2.16 -3.94
CA PHE A 470 -24.05 -3.01 -2.78
C PHE A 470 -22.95 -3.04 -1.69
N PHE A 471 -21.76 -2.50 -1.94
CA PHE A 471 -20.74 -2.24 -0.91
C PHE A 471 -20.77 -0.81 -0.37
N GLY A 472 -21.55 0.10 -0.97
CA GLY A 472 -21.61 1.51 -0.59
C GLY A 472 -20.63 2.41 -1.35
N LEU A 473 -20.14 1.95 -2.50
CA LEU A 473 -19.17 2.66 -3.34
C LEU A 473 -19.83 3.21 -4.60
N SER A 474 -19.55 4.48 -4.91
CA SER A 474 -19.76 5.03 -6.26
C SER A 474 -18.51 4.72 -7.09
N ILE A 475 -18.59 3.73 -7.97
CA ILE A 475 -17.42 3.15 -8.66
C ILE A 475 -17.79 2.68 -10.08
N ALA A 476 -16.84 2.81 -11.03
CA ALA A 476 -17.03 2.43 -12.43
C ALA A 476 -18.31 3.01 -13.06
N TYR A 477 -18.58 4.29 -12.80
CA TYR A 477 -19.85 4.92 -13.17
C TYR A 477 -19.77 5.84 -14.39
N ASP A 478 -18.56 6.28 -14.77
CA ASP A 478 -18.36 7.25 -15.86
C ASP A 478 -17.25 6.77 -16.83
N PRO A 479 -17.55 6.56 -18.12
CA PRO A 479 -16.56 6.20 -19.15
C PRO A 479 -15.44 7.23 -19.38
N TYR A 480 -15.62 8.48 -18.96
CA TYR A 480 -14.57 9.50 -18.99
C TYR A 480 -13.60 9.40 -17.81
N MET A 481 -13.99 8.71 -16.74
CA MET A 481 -13.20 8.58 -15.51
C MET A 481 -12.43 7.26 -15.48
N ARG A 482 -11.10 7.36 -15.58
CA ARG A 482 -10.16 6.25 -15.48
C ARG A 482 -9.66 6.18 -14.05
N GLU A 483 -9.88 5.05 -13.37
CA GLU A 483 -9.42 4.85 -11.99
C GLU A 483 -7.99 4.29 -12.01
N VAL A 484 -7.05 5.03 -11.43
CA VAL A 484 -5.67 4.61 -11.29
C VAL A 484 -5.58 3.48 -10.26
N VAL A 485 -4.93 2.37 -10.64
CA VAL A 485 -4.74 1.19 -9.79
C VAL A 485 -3.26 0.95 -9.45
N GLN A 486 -3.01 0.22 -8.36
CA GLN A 486 -1.69 -0.21 -7.93
C GLN A 486 -1.12 -1.24 -8.93
N ALA A 487 0.02 -0.93 -9.55
CA ALA A 487 0.73 -1.76 -10.51
C ALA A 487 2.19 -1.29 -10.66
N ASP A 488 3.03 -2.04 -11.39
CA ASP A 488 4.44 -1.66 -11.66
C ASP A 488 4.57 -0.42 -12.56
N ARG A 489 3.52 -0.09 -13.31
CA ARG A 489 3.44 1.04 -14.23
C ARG A 489 2.05 1.66 -14.10
N LEU A 490 1.92 2.94 -14.48
CA LEU A 490 0.63 3.62 -14.54
C LEU A 490 -0.37 2.75 -15.31
N THR A 491 -1.36 2.27 -14.58
CA THR A 491 -2.38 1.36 -15.07
C THR A 491 -3.72 1.87 -14.58
N THR A 492 -4.73 1.84 -15.44
CA THR A 492 -6.08 2.32 -15.14
C THR A 492 -7.11 1.23 -15.37
N CYS A 493 -8.18 1.26 -14.59
CA CYS A 493 -9.40 0.49 -14.80
C CYS A 493 -10.59 1.43 -14.95
N GLY A 494 -11.75 0.90 -15.33
CA GLY A 494 -12.95 1.71 -15.55
C GLY A 494 -12.94 2.40 -16.90
N GLY A 495 -13.33 3.67 -16.95
CA GLY A 495 -13.48 4.43 -18.18
C GLY A 495 -12.29 4.38 -19.13
N ASP A 496 -12.52 4.74 -20.38
CA ASP A 496 -11.50 4.81 -21.43
C ASP A 496 -11.12 6.25 -21.80
N GLY A 497 -11.50 7.22 -20.96
CA GLY A 497 -11.39 8.65 -21.23
C GLY A 497 -12.44 9.16 -22.23
N GLY A 498 -13.57 8.45 -22.33
CA GLY A 498 -14.67 8.77 -23.24
C GLY A 498 -14.38 8.45 -24.70
N ARG A 499 -13.29 7.72 -25.02
CA ARG A 499 -12.89 7.40 -26.40
C ARG A 499 -14.00 6.66 -27.14
N SER A 500 -14.64 5.69 -26.49
CA SER A 500 -15.74 4.92 -27.07
C SER A 500 -16.98 5.78 -27.34
N ILE A 501 -17.36 6.65 -26.40
CA ILE A 501 -18.51 7.55 -26.59
C ILE A 501 -18.21 8.58 -27.69
N CYS A 502 -17.07 9.25 -27.65
CA CYS A 502 -16.63 10.19 -28.69
C CYS A 502 -16.50 9.53 -30.07
N GLY A 503 -16.16 8.24 -30.11
CA GLY A 503 -16.09 7.42 -31.32
C GLY A 503 -17.46 7.00 -31.86
N GLY A 504 -18.56 7.33 -31.17
CA GLY A 504 -19.91 6.98 -31.59
C GLY A 504 -20.30 5.53 -31.34
N LEU A 505 -19.65 4.85 -30.39
CA LEU A 505 -19.90 3.43 -30.12
C LEU A 505 -21.21 3.15 -29.35
N GLY A 506 -22.04 4.17 -29.14
CA GLY A 506 -23.31 4.03 -28.43
C GLY A 506 -23.16 3.78 -26.93
N ILE A 507 -24.26 3.44 -26.27
CA ILE A 507 -24.32 3.28 -24.81
C ILE A 507 -23.63 1.98 -24.40
N PHE A 508 -23.97 0.85 -25.02
CA PHE A 508 -23.44 -0.46 -24.59
C PHE A 508 -21.92 -0.55 -24.69
N LEU A 509 -21.33 -0.21 -25.84
CA LEU A 509 -19.86 -0.22 -25.97
C LEU A 509 -19.21 0.99 -25.31
N GLY A 510 -19.90 2.13 -25.23
CA GLY A 510 -19.44 3.31 -24.49
C GLY A 510 -19.20 3.04 -23.00
N PHE A 511 -20.06 2.25 -22.37
CA PHE A 511 -19.94 1.85 -20.96
C PHE A 511 -19.25 0.50 -20.75
N LEU A 512 -18.83 -0.20 -21.80
CA LEU A 512 -18.11 -1.46 -21.67
C LEU A 512 -16.83 -1.34 -20.80
N PRO A 513 -16.05 -0.24 -20.83
CA PRO A 513 -14.91 -0.06 -19.94
C PRO A 513 -15.28 -0.06 -18.44
N CYS A 514 -16.52 0.35 -18.11
CA CYS A 514 -17.06 0.33 -16.76
C CYS A 514 -17.46 -1.08 -16.27
N SER A 515 -17.32 -2.12 -17.10
CA SER A 515 -17.49 -3.50 -16.63
C SER A 515 -16.43 -3.86 -15.58
N PRO A 516 -16.80 -4.56 -14.49
CA PRO A 516 -15.83 -5.09 -13.53
C PRO A 516 -14.82 -6.06 -14.15
N HIS A 517 -15.09 -6.54 -15.37
CA HIS A 517 -14.25 -7.49 -16.08
C HIS A 517 -13.37 -6.84 -17.14
N CYS A 518 -13.50 -5.54 -17.40
CA CYS A 518 -12.69 -4.86 -18.42
C CYS A 518 -11.19 -5.02 -18.10
N LYS A 519 -10.38 -5.26 -19.14
CA LYS A 519 -8.92 -5.38 -18.98
C LYS A 519 -8.36 -4.04 -18.47
N PRO A 520 -7.48 -4.06 -17.47
CA PRO A 520 -6.72 -2.89 -17.09
C PRO A 520 -5.87 -2.39 -18.27
N GLU A 521 -5.82 -1.08 -18.48
CA GLU A 521 -5.04 -0.43 -19.53
C GLU A 521 -3.74 0.13 -18.95
N VAL A 522 -2.60 -0.32 -19.47
CA VAL A 522 -1.29 0.25 -19.12
C VAL A 522 -1.08 1.51 -19.96
N GLN A 523 -0.87 2.64 -19.30
CA GLN A 523 -0.65 3.92 -19.97
C GLN A 523 0.80 3.99 -20.50
N GLU A 524 0.98 4.68 -21.62
CA GLU A 524 2.30 4.83 -22.26
C GLU A 524 3.24 5.70 -21.43
N ASP A 525 2.70 6.78 -20.86
CA ASP A 525 3.38 7.73 -19.98
C ASP A 525 3.07 7.44 -18.50
N LYS A 526 3.89 7.99 -17.60
CA LYS A 526 3.65 8.05 -16.16
C LYS A 526 2.96 9.35 -15.72
N GLU A 527 2.93 10.39 -16.57
CA GLU A 527 2.22 11.64 -16.26
C GLU A 527 0.72 11.38 -16.07
N LEU A 528 0.17 11.90 -14.98
CA LEU A 528 -1.26 11.81 -14.68
C LEU A 528 -2.02 12.92 -15.39
N ASN A 529 -3.15 12.54 -15.99
CA ASN A 529 -4.04 13.47 -16.66
C ASN A 529 -5.24 13.80 -15.75
N GLY A 530 -5.22 14.96 -15.08
CA GLY A 530 -6.25 15.33 -14.12
C GLY A 530 -7.65 15.56 -14.70
N ASP A 531 -7.82 15.54 -16.04
CA ASP A 531 -9.14 15.61 -16.67
C ASP A 531 -9.80 14.23 -16.83
N TYR A 532 -9.03 13.14 -16.75
CA TYR A 532 -9.53 11.77 -16.98
C TYR A 532 -9.05 10.75 -15.95
N ASP A 533 -7.95 11.00 -15.24
CA ASP A 533 -7.39 10.11 -14.22
C ASP A 533 -7.89 10.51 -12.84
N PHE A 534 -8.47 9.55 -12.16
CA PHE A 534 -9.00 9.65 -10.81
C PHE A 534 -8.40 8.56 -9.94
N TYR A 535 -8.52 8.68 -8.63
CA TYR A 535 -8.04 7.64 -7.73
C TYR A 535 -9.04 7.36 -6.63
N ARG A 536 -8.88 6.17 -6.04
CA ARG A 536 -9.65 5.72 -4.89
C ARG A 536 -8.69 5.32 -3.78
N PRO A 537 -8.67 6.03 -2.64
CA PRO A 537 -7.82 5.63 -1.53
C PRO A 537 -8.39 4.39 -0.85
N ILE A 538 -7.50 3.46 -0.51
CA ILE A 538 -7.84 2.29 0.31
C ILE A 538 -6.85 2.10 1.46
N ILE A 539 -7.32 1.45 2.52
CA ILE A 539 -6.52 0.92 3.62
C ILE A 539 -6.78 -0.58 3.68
N ARG A 540 -5.75 -1.40 3.46
CA ARG A 540 -5.85 -2.86 3.64
C ARG A 540 -5.94 -3.17 5.14
N VAL A 541 -6.94 -3.97 5.51
CA VAL A 541 -7.29 -4.23 6.90
C VAL A 541 -6.76 -5.59 7.33
N GLU A 542 -5.98 -5.63 8.39
CA GLU A 542 -5.59 -6.87 9.06
C GLU A 542 -5.45 -6.59 10.56
N PHE A 543 -5.79 -7.57 11.39
CA PHE A 543 -5.42 -7.62 12.81
C PHE A 543 -4.13 -8.41 12.95
N ASP A 544 -3.09 -7.73 13.45
CA ASP A 544 -1.82 -8.40 13.76
C ASP A 544 -1.98 -9.35 14.95
N GLY A 545 -1.18 -10.42 14.93
CA GLY A 545 -1.06 -11.42 15.97
C GLY A 545 -0.10 -11.10 17.10
#